data_AF-A0A7X2UYC6-F1
#
_entry.id   AF-A0A7X2UYC6-F1
#
_cell.length_a   1.000
_cell.length_b   1.000
_cell.length_c   1.000
_cell.angle_alpha   90.00
_cell.angle_beta   90.00
_cell.angle_gamma   90.00
#
_symmetry.space_group_name_H-M   'P 1'
#
loop_
_entity.id
_entity.type
_entity.pdbx_description
1 polymer ?
#
loop_
_entity_poly.entity_id
_entity_poly.type
_entity_poly.pdbx_seq_one_letter_code
_entity_poly.pdbx_strand_id
1 'polypeptide(L)'
;MKKTPIHPWPVRLTHWLNAICMVCMFMSGWAIYNASPLFAFRFPAQLTVGGWLGGSLAWHFAFMWLLFINGLIYLLYGLISRHFKRDLLPVSVRAVRRDLTDALRLRLAHEKGAYNAVQRLMYWLVLAAGGLIVISGLAIWKPIQLQELVALLGGYDIARYVHFAAMAAIGAFVVVHLALVLLVPKTLLPMITGGVRPIESARPKHD
;
A
#
# COMPACT_ATOMS: atom_id res chain seq x y z
N MET A 1 7.20 -3.35 35.39
CA MET A 1 6.27 -3.81 34.33
C MET A 1 6.96 -3.68 32.97
N LYS A 2 7.29 -4.79 32.30
CA LYS A 2 7.85 -4.74 30.94
C LYS A 2 6.75 -4.19 30.00
N LYS A 3 7.07 -3.16 29.23
CA LYS A 3 6.18 -2.54 28.24
C LYS A 3 6.68 -2.96 26.87
N THR A 4 5.91 -3.73 26.11
CA THR A 4 6.23 -4.03 24.72
C THR A 4 5.55 -3.00 23.81
N PRO A 5 6.29 -2.35 22.90
CA PRO A 5 5.69 -1.45 21.93
C PRO A 5 4.73 -2.22 21.01
N ILE A 6 3.58 -1.63 20.71
CA ILE A 6 2.56 -2.21 19.81
C ILE A 6 3.10 -2.26 18.39
N HIS A 7 3.82 -1.22 17.97
CA HIS A 7 4.50 -1.14 16.67
C HIS A 7 6.02 -0.97 16.89
N PRO A 8 6.83 -2.00 16.57
CA PRO A 8 8.29 -1.91 16.63
C PRO A 8 8.82 -0.73 15.81
N TRP A 9 9.94 -0.12 16.25
CA TRP A 9 10.52 1.04 15.56
C TRP A 9 10.86 0.80 14.07
N PRO A 10 11.34 -0.38 13.63
CA PRO A 10 11.63 -0.60 12.22
C PRO A 10 10.36 -0.56 11.37
N VAL A 11 9.24 -1.09 11.88
CA VAL A 11 7.94 -1.11 11.18
C VAL A 11 7.39 0.29 10.99
N ARG A 12 7.56 1.18 11.97
CA ARG A 12 7.15 2.58 11.84
C ARG A 12 8.01 3.30 10.81
N LEU A 13 9.32 3.11 10.85
CA LEU A 13 10.24 3.75 9.91
C LEU A 13 9.93 3.33 8.47
N THR A 14 9.78 2.02 8.22
CA THR A 14 9.47 1.51 6.87
C THR A 14 8.12 2.01 6.37
N HIS A 15 7.13 2.16 7.25
CA HIS A 15 5.84 2.73 6.88
C HIS A 15 5.93 4.22 6.52
N TRP A 16 6.59 5.05 7.34
CA TRP A 16 6.73 6.48 7.05
C TRP A 16 7.58 6.73 5.80
N LEU A 17 8.62 5.91 5.59
CA LEU A 17 9.38 5.89 4.35
C LEU A 17 8.47 5.58 3.16
N ASN A 18 7.65 4.53 3.24
CA ASN A 18 6.67 4.21 2.20
C ASN A 18 5.71 5.38 1.94
N ALA A 19 5.18 6.03 2.98
CA ALA A 19 4.26 7.15 2.82
C ALA A 19 4.89 8.30 2.02
N ILE A 20 6.13 8.68 2.36
CA ILE A 20 6.87 9.72 1.63
C ILE A 20 7.15 9.27 0.19
N CYS A 21 7.59 8.03 0.00
CA CYS A 21 7.83 7.48 -1.33
C CYS A 21 6.58 7.50 -2.20
N MET A 22 5.44 7.11 -1.66
CA MET A 22 4.17 7.08 -2.38
C MET A 22 3.79 8.48 -2.89
N VAL A 23 3.97 9.53 -2.07
CA VAL A 23 3.70 10.91 -2.49
C VAL A 23 4.57 11.28 -3.70
N CYS A 24 5.88 11.08 -3.62
CA CYS A 24 6.78 11.36 -4.73
C CYS A 24 6.47 10.51 -5.98
N MET A 25 6.10 9.24 -5.81
CA MET A 25 5.71 8.34 -6.91
C MET A 25 4.44 8.83 -7.63
N PHE A 26 3.41 9.26 -6.89
CA PHE A 26 2.21 9.83 -7.49
C PHE A 26 2.51 11.13 -8.23
N MET A 27 3.19 12.08 -7.58
CA MET A 27 3.48 13.40 -8.17
C MET A 27 4.34 13.30 -9.43
N SER A 28 5.34 12.40 -9.44
CA SER A 28 6.19 12.16 -10.62
C SER A 28 5.45 11.35 -11.69
N GLY A 29 4.66 10.36 -11.29
CA GLY A 29 3.82 9.56 -12.20
C GLY A 29 2.77 10.40 -12.93
N TRP A 30 2.18 11.38 -12.26
CA TRP A 30 1.26 12.35 -12.88
C TRP A 30 1.93 13.24 -13.92
N ALA A 31 3.19 13.67 -13.69
CA ALA A 31 3.95 14.38 -14.72
C ALA A 31 4.28 13.49 -15.92
N ILE A 32 4.66 12.23 -15.69
CA ILE A 32 4.91 11.25 -16.76
C ILE A 32 3.63 11.00 -17.58
N TYR A 33 2.49 10.85 -16.91
CA TYR A 33 1.18 10.76 -17.55
C TYR A 33 0.87 12.01 -18.38
N ASN A 34 1.11 13.21 -17.85
CA ASN A 34 0.84 14.45 -18.57
C ASN A 34 1.65 14.61 -19.87
N ALA A 35 2.84 14.01 -19.95
CA ALA A 35 3.69 14.05 -21.13
C ALA A 35 3.13 13.20 -22.29
N SER A 36 2.40 12.14 -21.98
CA SER A 36 1.64 11.35 -22.97
C SER A 36 0.34 10.86 -22.30
N PRO A 37 -0.72 11.70 -22.30
CA PRO A 37 -1.97 11.39 -21.61
C PRO A 37 -2.69 10.18 -22.21
N LEU A 38 -3.26 9.33 -21.35
CA LEU A 38 -4.12 8.22 -21.77
C LEU A 38 -5.59 8.64 -21.89
N PHE A 39 -6.00 9.68 -21.16
CA PHE A 39 -7.37 10.20 -21.15
C PHE A 39 -7.37 11.70 -21.45
N ALA A 40 -8.56 12.25 -21.74
CA ALA A 40 -8.77 13.66 -22.04
C ALA A 40 -8.70 14.60 -20.81
N PHE A 41 -7.80 14.32 -19.86
CA PHE A 41 -7.51 15.18 -18.73
C PHE A 41 -6.02 15.20 -18.42
N ARG A 42 -5.58 16.22 -17.68
CA ARG A 42 -4.21 16.38 -17.17
C ARG A 42 -4.27 16.71 -15.68
N PHE A 43 -3.25 16.29 -14.95
CA PHE A 43 -3.07 16.69 -13.56
C PHE A 43 -2.47 18.11 -13.47
N PRO A 44 -2.83 18.91 -12.46
CA PRO A 44 -2.25 20.24 -12.27
C PRO A 44 -0.73 20.16 -12.11
N ALA A 45 0.01 20.95 -12.90
CA ALA A 45 1.48 20.91 -12.91
C ALA A 45 2.10 21.23 -11.53
N GLN A 46 1.43 22.04 -10.72
CA GLN A 46 1.83 22.42 -9.37
C GLN A 46 1.82 21.24 -8.39
N LEU A 47 1.05 20.19 -8.69
CA LEU A 47 1.00 18.95 -7.91
C LEU A 47 1.96 17.88 -8.44
N THR A 48 2.76 18.20 -9.45
CA THR A 48 3.74 17.27 -10.02
C THR A 48 5.16 17.62 -9.60
N VAL A 49 6.07 16.64 -9.67
CA VAL A 49 7.49 16.84 -9.33
C VAL A 49 8.37 16.48 -10.52
N GLY A 50 9.46 17.23 -10.71
CA GLY A 50 10.45 17.00 -11.77
C GLY A 50 10.52 18.11 -12.82
N GLY A 51 9.47 18.94 -12.96
CA GLY A 51 9.42 20.13 -13.81
C GLY A 51 9.38 19.86 -15.33
N TRP A 52 10.03 18.80 -15.78
CA TRP A 52 10.04 18.32 -17.17
C TRP A 52 10.06 16.78 -17.19
N LEU A 53 9.92 16.16 -18.37
CA LEU A 53 9.76 14.71 -18.48
C LEU A 53 10.92 13.91 -17.87
N GLY A 54 12.17 14.21 -18.24
CA GLY A 54 13.33 13.48 -17.72
C GLY A 54 13.56 13.71 -16.23
N GLY A 55 13.28 14.91 -15.72
CA GLY A 55 13.30 15.18 -14.28
C GLY A 55 12.26 14.35 -13.54
N SER A 56 11.05 14.25 -14.08
CA SER A 56 9.96 13.45 -13.52
C SER A 56 10.31 11.96 -13.53
N LEU A 57 10.91 11.46 -14.60
CA LEU A 57 11.43 10.10 -14.70
C LEU A 57 12.53 9.82 -13.66
N ALA A 58 13.46 10.76 -13.46
CA ALA A 58 14.52 10.60 -12.46
C ALA A 58 13.96 10.47 -11.04
N TRP A 59 13.02 11.35 -10.65
CA TRP A 59 12.31 11.25 -9.37
C TRP A 59 11.53 9.94 -9.26
N HIS A 60 10.81 9.55 -10.32
CA HIS A 60 10.03 8.32 -10.31
C HIS A 60 10.91 7.08 -10.09
N PHE A 61 12.01 6.94 -10.84
CA PHE A 61 12.90 5.79 -10.69
C PHE A 61 13.65 5.78 -9.34
N ALA A 62 14.06 6.93 -8.83
CA ALA A 62 14.71 7.01 -7.53
C ALA A 62 13.81 6.46 -6.41
N PHE A 63 12.55 6.90 -6.37
CA PHE A 63 11.59 6.46 -5.35
C PHE A 63 11.03 5.07 -5.63
N MET A 64 10.94 4.66 -6.90
CA MET A 64 10.60 3.29 -7.28
C MET A 64 11.59 2.30 -6.67
N TRP A 65 12.90 2.53 -6.82
CA TRP A 65 13.91 1.64 -6.24
C TRP A 65 13.86 1.62 -4.71
N LEU A 66 13.68 2.78 -4.09
CA LEU A 66 13.55 2.88 -2.64
C LEU A 66 12.32 2.10 -2.13
N LEU A 67 11.17 2.24 -2.80
CA LEU A 67 9.93 1.53 -2.48
C LEU A 67 10.07 0.02 -2.76
N PHE A 68 10.69 -0.37 -3.87
CA PHE A 68 10.92 -1.75 -4.25
C PHE A 68 11.82 -2.47 -3.24
N ILE A 69 12.96 -1.89 -2.88
CA ILE A 69 13.89 -2.46 -1.89
C ILE A 69 13.20 -2.57 -0.53
N ASN A 70 12.49 -1.53 -0.08
CA ASN A 70 11.78 -1.56 1.20
C ASN A 70 10.65 -2.62 1.19
N GLY A 71 9.92 -2.73 0.09
CA GLY A 71 8.89 -3.76 -0.11
C GLY A 71 9.48 -5.17 -0.13
N LEU A 72 10.62 -5.37 -0.79
CA LEU A 72 11.32 -6.66 -0.84
C LEU A 72 11.80 -7.10 0.55
N ILE A 73 12.39 -6.18 1.33
CA ILE A 73 12.78 -6.44 2.73
C ILE A 73 11.56 -6.87 3.55
N TYR A 74 10.43 -6.18 3.40
CA TYR A 74 9.18 -6.54 4.09
C TYR A 74 8.65 -7.92 3.68
N LEU A 75 8.63 -8.24 2.38
CA LEU A 75 8.21 -9.54 1.88
C LEU A 75 9.11 -10.67 2.37
N LEU A 76 10.44 -10.50 2.30
CA LEU A 76 11.41 -11.48 2.80
C LEU A 76 11.24 -11.71 4.30
N TYR A 77 11.09 -10.65 5.09
CA TYR A 77 10.80 -10.76 6.52
C TYR A 77 9.51 -11.53 6.77
N GLY A 78 8.43 -11.23 6.05
CA GLY A 78 7.13 -11.89 6.21
C GLY A 78 7.13 -13.37 5.78
N LEU A 79 7.93 -13.74 4.78
CA LEU A 79 8.15 -15.13 4.36
C LEU A 79 8.94 -15.93 5.40
N ILE A 80 10.06 -15.37 5.88
CA ILE A 80 10.93 -16.01 6.88
C ILE A 80 10.20 -16.18 8.22
N SER A 81 9.41 -15.20 8.63
CA SER A 81 8.66 -15.22 9.90
C SER A 81 7.36 -16.04 9.86
N ARG A 82 6.97 -16.62 8.70
CA ARG A 82 5.66 -17.26 8.45
C ARG A 82 4.45 -16.37 8.79
N HIS A 83 4.65 -15.05 8.89
CA HIS A 83 3.62 -14.09 9.27
C HIS A 83 2.42 -14.11 8.33
N PHE A 84 2.67 -14.21 7.01
CA PHE A 84 1.60 -14.30 6.01
C PHE A 84 0.69 -15.51 6.21
N LYS A 85 1.22 -16.67 6.61
CA LYS A 85 0.38 -17.86 6.87
C LYS A 85 -0.41 -17.75 8.18
N ARG A 86 0.18 -17.15 9.22
CA ARG A 86 -0.41 -17.11 10.57
C ARG A 86 -1.53 -16.08 10.68
N ASP A 87 -1.36 -14.91 10.06
CA ASP A 87 -2.26 -13.77 10.28
C ASP A 87 -3.21 -13.50 9.08
N LEU A 88 -3.01 -14.13 7.91
CA LEU A 88 -3.84 -13.87 6.71
C LEU A 88 -4.73 -15.02 6.24
N LEU A 89 -4.60 -16.22 6.80
CA LEU A 89 -5.43 -17.38 6.38
C LEU A 89 -6.29 -17.92 7.55
N PRO A 90 -7.57 -18.27 7.29
CA PRO A 90 -8.31 -18.21 6.02
C PRO A 90 -9.20 -16.95 5.90
N VAL A 91 -9.37 -16.44 4.67
CA VAL A 91 -10.32 -15.38 4.31
C VAL A 91 -11.61 -16.05 3.80
N SER A 92 -12.73 -15.85 4.48
CA SER A 92 -14.05 -16.38 4.08
C SER A 92 -14.84 -15.34 3.31
N VAL A 93 -15.36 -15.70 2.13
CA VAL A 93 -16.17 -14.83 1.26
C VAL A 93 -17.43 -14.30 1.97
N ARG A 94 -18.02 -15.10 2.87
CA ARG A 94 -19.18 -14.68 3.70
C ARG A 94 -18.82 -13.55 4.68
N ALA A 95 -17.61 -13.57 5.23
CA ALA A 95 -17.15 -12.52 6.16
C ALA A 95 -16.93 -11.19 5.43
N VAL A 96 -16.39 -11.22 4.20
CA VAL A 96 -16.20 -10.02 3.36
C VAL A 96 -17.53 -9.32 3.09
N ARG A 97 -18.58 -10.07 2.72
CA ARG A 97 -19.90 -9.49 2.44
C ARG A 97 -20.55 -8.87 3.69
N ARG A 98 -20.43 -9.52 4.85
CA ARG A 98 -21.00 -9.02 6.10
C ARG A 98 -20.35 -7.71 6.52
N ASP A 99 -19.02 -7.68 6.53
CA ASP A 99 -18.30 -6.51 7.02
C ASP A 99 -18.32 -5.35 6.02
N LEU A 100 -18.40 -5.60 4.70
CA LEU A 100 -18.69 -4.56 3.72
C LEU A 100 -20.05 -3.90 3.99
N THR A 101 -21.04 -4.70 4.36
CA THR A 101 -22.38 -4.21 4.73
C THR A 101 -22.32 -3.40 6.03
N ASP A 102 -21.53 -3.82 7.01
CA ASP A 102 -21.38 -3.12 8.30
C ASP A 102 -20.56 -1.82 8.17
N ALA A 103 -19.56 -1.78 7.30
CA ALA A 103 -18.79 -0.58 6.97
C ALA A 103 -19.65 0.46 6.22
N LEU A 104 -20.45 0.02 5.24
CA LEU A 104 -21.43 0.88 4.55
C LEU A 104 -22.51 1.40 5.51
N ARG A 105 -22.78 0.69 6.61
CA ARG A 105 -23.71 1.10 7.67
C ARG A 105 -23.05 1.87 8.82
N LEU A 106 -21.75 2.23 8.70
CA LEU A 106 -20.98 2.93 9.73
C LEU A 106 -20.98 2.25 11.11
N ARG A 107 -21.23 0.94 11.17
CA ARG A 107 -21.27 0.15 12.42
C ARG A 107 -20.02 -0.72 12.56
N LEU A 108 -18.85 -0.11 12.43
CA LEU A 108 -17.57 -0.81 12.59
C LEU A 108 -17.30 -1.09 14.07
N ALA A 109 -17.79 -2.23 14.58
CA ALA A 109 -17.41 -2.76 15.88
C ALA A 109 -15.91 -3.07 15.88
N HIS A 110 -15.12 -2.25 16.57
CA HIS A 110 -13.67 -2.39 16.69
C HIS A 110 -13.33 -3.24 17.92
N GLU A 111 -13.11 -4.54 17.72
CA GLU A 111 -12.33 -5.31 18.69
C GLU A 111 -10.84 -5.11 18.44
N LYS A 112 -10.12 -4.66 19.47
CA LYS A 112 -8.67 -4.41 19.43
C LYS A 112 -7.91 -5.72 19.16
N GLY A 113 -7.65 -6.03 17.89
CA GLY A 113 -6.77 -7.15 17.51
C GLY A 113 -7.22 -7.98 16.31
N ALA A 114 -8.42 -7.75 15.76
CA ALA A 114 -8.90 -8.44 14.57
C ALA A 114 -9.09 -7.45 13.40
N TYR A 115 -8.48 -7.73 12.26
CA TYR A 115 -8.73 -6.96 11.03
C TYR A 115 -10.19 -7.16 10.58
N ASN A 116 -10.94 -6.08 10.42
CA ASN A 116 -12.28 -6.12 9.82
C ASN A 116 -12.15 -6.61 8.36
N ALA A 117 -13.13 -7.35 7.81
CA ALA A 117 -12.99 -7.92 6.47
C ALA A 117 -12.93 -6.86 5.35
N VAL A 118 -13.37 -5.61 5.59
CA VAL A 118 -13.07 -4.48 4.68
C VAL A 118 -11.58 -4.15 4.69
N GLN A 119 -10.94 -4.13 5.86
CA GLN A 119 -9.48 -3.93 5.97
C GLN A 119 -8.72 -5.09 5.34
N ARG A 120 -9.20 -6.34 5.49
CA ARG A 120 -8.61 -7.51 4.82
C ARG A 120 -8.76 -7.45 3.30
N LEU A 121 -9.92 -7.03 2.80
CA LEU A 121 -10.15 -6.83 1.36
C LEU A 121 -9.26 -5.72 0.80
N MET A 122 -9.17 -4.58 1.49
CA MET A 122 -8.26 -3.49 1.13
C MET A 122 -6.80 -3.94 1.14
N TYR A 123 -6.41 -4.81 2.07
CA TYR A 123 -5.07 -5.39 2.13
C TYR A 123 -4.77 -6.28 0.90
N TRP A 124 -5.68 -7.18 0.53
CA TRP A 124 -5.53 -7.99 -0.68
C TRP A 124 -5.52 -7.14 -1.95
N LEU A 125 -6.39 -6.13 -2.02
CA LEU A 125 -6.47 -5.22 -3.17
C LEU A 125 -5.17 -4.41 -3.30
N VAL A 126 -4.63 -3.85 -2.21
CA VAL A 126 -3.39 -3.08 -2.28
C VAL A 126 -2.17 -3.98 -2.57
N LEU A 127 -2.14 -5.21 -2.08
CA LEU A 127 -1.09 -6.17 -2.43
C LEU A 127 -1.15 -6.57 -3.91
N ALA A 128 -2.34 -6.88 -4.42
CA ALA A 128 -2.54 -7.20 -5.83
C ALA A 128 -2.20 -6.01 -6.73
N ALA A 129 -2.66 -4.81 -6.38
CA ALA A 129 -2.33 -3.57 -7.09
C ALA A 129 -0.82 -3.26 -7.01
N GLY A 130 -0.18 -3.52 -5.87
CA GLY A 130 1.26 -3.40 -5.68
C GLY A 130 2.06 -4.37 -6.57
N GLY A 131 1.61 -5.61 -6.72
CA GLY A 131 2.20 -6.54 -7.68
C GLY A 131 2.01 -6.07 -9.12
N LEU A 132 0.78 -5.68 -9.48
CA LEU A 132 0.42 -5.26 -10.83
C LEU A 132 1.15 -3.98 -11.26
N ILE A 133 1.32 -3.00 -10.37
CA ILE A 133 2.04 -1.75 -10.67
C ILE A 133 3.52 -2.00 -10.91
N VAL A 134 4.13 -2.93 -10.17
CA VAL A 134 5.54 -3.34 -10.39
C VAL A 134 5.69 -4.05 -11.73
N ILE A 135 4.83 -5.03 -12.02
CA ILE A 135 4.87 -5.81 -13.27
C ILE A 135 4.69 -4.88 -14.48
N SER A 136 3.65 -4.05 -14.47
CA SER A 136 3.39 -3.09 -15.55
C SER A 136 4.47 -2.00 -15.64
N GLY A 137 5.03 -1.56 -14.51
CA GLY A 137 6.12 -0.59 -14.48
C GLY A 137 7.40 -1.11 -15.13
N LEU A 138 7.77 -2.37 -14.87
CA LEU A 138 8.89 -3.04 -15.52
C LEU A 138 8.68 -3.12 -17.04
N ALA A 139 7.48 -3.52 -17.48
CA ALA A 139 7.13 -3.61 -18.88
C ALA A 139 7.25 -2.26 -19.61
N ILE A 140 6.86 -1.16 -18.97
CA ILE A 140 6.95 0.20 -19.54
C ILE A 140 8.39 0.74 -19.49
N TRP A 141 9.18 0.37 -18.49
CA TRP A 141 10.55 0.88 -18.33
C TRP A 141 11.52 0.31 -19.37
N LYS A 142 11.39 -0.98 -19.68
CA LYS A 142 12.30 -1.70 -20.59
C LYS A 142 11.54 -2.54 -21.62
N PRO A 143 10.71 -1.91 -22.47
CA PRO A 143 9.74 -2.64 -23.29
C PRO A 143 10.39 -3.56 -24.33
N ILE A 144 11.57 -3.19 -24.84
CA ILE A 144 12.32 -3.99 -25.81
C ILE A 144 13.00 -5.17 -25.10
N GLN A 145 13.66 -4.94 -23.96
CA GLN A 145 14.31 -6.02 -23.21
C GLN A 145 13.30 -6.99 -22.57
N LEU A 146 12.10 -6.53 -22.25
CA LEU A 146 11.03 -7.29 -21.60
C LEU A 146 9.83 -7.51 -22.53
N GLN A 147 10.08 -7.69 -23.84
CA GLN A 147 9.04 -7.79 -24.86
C GLN A 147 7.99 -8.89 -24.59
N GLU A 148 8.39 -10.02 -24.01
CA GLU A 148 7.47 -11.12 -23.65
C GLU A 148 6.48 -10.68 -22.56
N LEU A 149 6.97 -9.91 -21.58
CA LEU A 149 6.14 -9.35 -20.53
C LEU A 149 5.18 -8.29 -21.07
N VAL A 150 5.68 -7.45 -21.98
CA VAL A 150 4.86 -6.46 -22.70
C VAL A 150 3.76 -7.16 -23.49
N ALA A 151 4.09 -8.23 -24.21
CA ALA A 151 3.13 -9.03 -24.97
C ALA A 151 2.07 -9.67 -24.06
N LEU A 152 2.46 -10.20 -22.89
CA LEU A 152 1.54 -10.76 -21.89
C LEU A 152 0.54 -9.72 -21.38
N LEU A 153 0.97 -8.46 -21.23
CA LEU A 153 0.10 -7.35 -20.84
C LEU A 153 -0.75 -6.79 -22.01
N GLY A 154 -0.59 -7.31 -23.22
CA GLY A 154 -1.33 -6.88 -24.41
C GLY A 154 -0.66 -5.75 -25.20
N GLY A 155 0.62 -5.49 -24.99
CA GLY A 155 1.40 -4.45 -25.68
C GLY A 155 1.75 -3.25 -24.80
N TYR A 156 2.60 -2.37 -25.31
CA TYR A 156 3.12 -1.22 -24.56
C TYR A 156 2.01 -0.26 -24.12
N ASP A 157 1.08 0.06 -25.02
CA ASP A 157 -0.01 0.97 -24.71
C ASP A 157 -0.97 0.39 -23.67
N ILE A 158 -1.33 -0.89 -23.80
CA ILE A 158 -2.17 -1.56 -22.80
C ILE A 158 -1.46 -1.61 -21.45
N ALA A 159 -0.15 -1.91 -21.41
CA ALA A 159 0.64 -1.89 -20.18
C ALA A 159 0.57 -0.53 -19.46
N ARG A 160 0.54 0.60 -20.21
CA ARG A 160 0.35 1.94 -19.62
C ARG A 160 -1.03 2.12 -19.00
N TYR A 161 -2.09 1.63 -19.62
CA TYR A 161 -3.43 1.61 -19.02
C TYR A 161 -3.47 0.74 -17.76
N VAL A 162 -2.85 -0.45 -17.78
CA VAL A 162 -2.75 -1.33 -16.62
C VAL A 162 -2.00 -0.63 -15.48
N HIS A 163 -0.88 0.02 -15.77
CA HIS A 163 -0.10 0.75 -14.78
C HIS A 163 -0.89 1.91 -14.18
N PHE A 164 -1.58 2.69 -15.01
CA PHE A 164 -2.44 3.78 -14.57
C PHE A 164 -3.60 3.27 -13.70
N ALA A 165 -4.25 2.17 -14.08
CA ALA A 165 -5.32 1.57 -13.31
C ALA A 165 -4.84 1.07 -11.94
N ALA A 166 -3.67 0.43 -11.88
CA ALA A 166 -3.05 0.00 -10.63
C ALA A 166 -2.69 1.21 -9.74
N MET A 167 -2.12 2.27 -10.31
CA MET A 167 -1.84 3.53 -9.63
C MET A 167 -3.13 4.15 -9.06
N ALA A 168 -4.21 4.21 -9.85
CA ALA A 168 -5.50 4.74 -9.41
C ALA A 168 -6.12 3.93 -8.26
N ALA A 169 -6.03 2.58 -8.33
CA ALA A 169 -6.50 1.70 -7.26
C ALA A 169 -5.72 1.92 -5.94
N ILE A 170 -4.40 2.08 -6.02
CA ILE A 170 -3.57 2.42 -4.85
C ILE A 170 -3.92 3.82 -4.34
N GLY A 171 -4.16 4.79 -5.23
CA GLY A 171 -4.58 6.14 -4.87
C GLY A 171 -5.90 6.15 -4.10
N ALA A 172 -6.90 5.42 -4.60
CA ALA A 172 -8.18 5.23 -3.91
C ALA A 172 -8.00 4.57 -2.54
N PHE A 173 -7.16 3.54 -2.45
CA PHE A 173 -6.81 2.92 -1.16
C PHE A 173 -6.21 3.95 -0.18
N VAL A 174 -5.26 4.77 -0.63
CA VAL A 174 -4.63 5.81 0.23
C VAL A 174 -5.66 6.81 0.72
N VAL A 175 -6.56 7.28 -0.15
CA VAL A 175 -7.63 8.22 0.23
C VAL A 175 -8.54 7.62 1.30
N VAL A 176 -9.02 6.38 1.08
CA VAL A 176 -9.88 5.69 2.06
C VAL A 176 -9.12 5.44 3.36
N HIS A 177 -7.86 5.01 3.28
CA HIS A 177 -7.01 4.78 4.45
C HIS A 177 -6.85 6.05 5.30
N LEU A 178 -6.53 7.19 4.67
CA LEU A 178 -6.40 8.46 5.35
C LEU A 178 -7.74 8.93 5.95
N ALA A 179 -8.85 8.77 5.24
CA ALA A 179 -10.17 9.08 5.77
C ALA A 179 -10.48 8.26 7.04
N LEU A 180 -10.19 6.97 7.05
CA LEU A 180 -10.36 6.11 8.23
C LEU A 180 -9.47 6.54 9.40
N VAL A 181 -8.22 6.93 9.12
CA VAL A 181 -7.30 7.43 10.15
C VAL A 181 -7.79 8.75 10.75
N LEU A 182 -8.33 9.66 9.93
CA LEU A 182 -8.91 10.92 10.39
C LEU A 182 -10.19 10.72 11.20
N LEU A 183 -11.03 9.76 10.82
CA LEU A 183 -12.24 9.39 11.57
C LEU A 183 -11.93 8.72 12.91
N VAL A 184 -10.79 8.02 13.01
CA VAL A 184 -10.35 7.33 14.25
C VAL A 184 -8.92 7.74 14.62
N PRO A 185 -8.70 8.97 15.12
CA PRO A 185 -7.36 9.54 15.36
C PRO A 185 -6.53 8.75 16.39
N LYS A 186 -7.20 7.96 17.24
CA LYS A 186 -6.57 7.08 18.24
C LYS A 186 -5.64 6.02 17.61
N THR A 187 -5.77 5.76 16.31
CA THR A 187 -4.90 4.84 15.55
C THR A 187 -3.60 5.51 15.06
N LEU A 188 -3.58 6.83 14.91
CA LEU A 188 -2.41 7.58 14.43
C LEU A 188 -1.31 7.68 15.48
N LEU A 189 -1.68 7.98 16.74
CA LEU A 189 -0.69 8.15 17.82
C LEU A 189 0.20 6.91 18.03
N PRO A 190 -0.33 5.67 18.08
CA PRO A 190 0.50 4.47 18.16
C PRO A 190 1.45 4.29 16.96
N MET A 191 1.08 4.77 15.78
CA MET A 191 1.94 4.69 14.58
C MET A 191 3.09 5.69 14.61
N ILE A 192 2.94 6.80 15.35
CA ILE A 192 4.01 7.77 15.58
C ILE A 192 4.85 7.39 16.80
N THR A 193 4.23 6.95 17.88
CA THR A 193 4.86 6.76 19.21
C THR A 193 5.25 5.31 19.52
N GLY A 194 4.75 4.33 18.75
CA GLY A 194 4.94 2.90 18.99
C GLY A 194 3.83 2.27 19.82
N GLY A 195 3.08 3.06 20.61
CA GLY A 195 2.01 2.59 21.50
C GLY A 195 2.49 1.65 22.60
N VAL A 196 1.75 1.52 23.70
CA VAL A 196 2.11 0.61 24.81
C VAL A 196 0.96 -0.36 25.05
N ARG A 197 1.21 -1.67 24.90
CA ARG A 197 0.30 -2.70 25.43
C ARG A 197 0.70 -3.00 26.88
N PRO A 198 -0.22 -2.94 27.85
CA PRO A 198 0.01 -3.56 29.15
C PRO A 198 0.24 -5.05 28.93
N ILE A 199 1.35 -5.59 29.42
CA ILE A 199 1.49 -7.04 29.54
C ILE A 199 0.50 -7.45 30.61
N GLU A 200 -0.59 -8.13 30.23
CA GLU A 200 -1.41 -8.84 31.20
C GLU A 200 -0.49 -9.92 31.80
N SER A 201 -0.05 -9.69 33.03
CA SER A 201 0.69 -10.68 33.79
C SER A 201 -0.16 -11.94 33.79
N ALA A 202 0.39 -13.03 33.26
CA ALA A 202 -0.18 -14.35 33.42
C ALA A 202 -0.69 -14.46 34.86
N ARG A 203 -2.02 -14.57 35.05
CA ARG A 203 -2.57 -14.88 36.36
C ARG A 203 -1.83 -16.14 36.84
N PRO A 204 -1.37 -16.19 38.10
CA PRO A 204 -1.07 -17.49 38.68
C PRO A 204 -2.38 -18.29 38.58
N LYS A 205 -2.31 -19.47 37.96
CA LYS A 205 -3.33 -20.49 38.21
C LYS A 205 -3.26 -20.75 39.71
N HIS A 206 -4.21 -20.16 40.45
CA HIS A 206 -4.46 -20.57 41.81
C HIS A 206 -5.11 -21.95 41.74
N ASP A 207 -4.38 -22.91 42.32
CA ASP A 207 -4.81 -24.06 43.12
C ASP A 207 -5.84 -25.02 42.52
#